data_AF-A0A0L0F8H8-F1
#
_entry.id   AF-A0A0L0F8H8-F1
#
_cell.length_a   1.000
_cell.length_b   1.000
_cell.length_c   1.000
_cell.angle_alpha   90.00
_cell.angle_beta   90.00
_cell.angle_gamma   90.00
#
_symmetry.space_group_name_H-M   'P 1'
#
loop_
_entity.id
_entity.type
_entity.pdbx_description
1 polymer ?
#
loop_
_entity_poly.entity_id
_entity_poly.type
_entity_poly.pdbx_seq_one_letter_code
_entity_poly.pdbx_strand_id
1 'polypeptide(L)'
;MVYTISPEHWEYRDEGGANIVMGYVGPENGLKCKVLRIRKGNIKESSDGTNEIKEIYMYTHAIVGKLFPEGLVDAGELLPITAEQ
;
A
#
# COMPACT_ATOMS: atom_id res chain seq x y z
N MET A 1 -12.68 0.97 -13.28
CA MET A 1 -11.58 1.15 -14.26
C MET A 1 -10.32 0.60 -13.64
N VAL A 2 -9.65 -0.35 -14.29
CA VAL A 2 -8.34 -0.83 -13.84
C VAL A 2 -7.31 0.10 -14.48
N TYR A 3 -6.62 0.90 -13.66
CA TYR A 3 -5.57 1.79 -14.15
C TYR A 3 -4.26 1.01 -14.13
N THR A 4 -3.63 0.83 -15.30
CA THR A 4 -2.23 0.42 -15.35
C THR A 4 -1.39 1.67 -15.12
N ILE A 5 -0.86 1.82 -13.91
CA ILE A 5 -0.07 3.00 -13.51
C ILE A 5 1.40 2.64 -13.64
N SER A 6 2.11 3.38 -14.49
CA SER A 6 3.52 3.11 -14.70
C SER A 6 4.39 3.38 -13.46
N PRO A 7 5.45 2.60 -13.20
CA PRO A 7 6.36 2.81 -12.07
C PRO A 7 6.99 4.20 -12.02
N GLU A 8 7.24 4.87 -13.15
CA GLU A 8 7.81 6.23 -13.17
C GLU A 8 6.89 7.30 -12.57
N HIS A 9 5.61 6.99 -12.33
CA HIS A 9 4.68 7.88 -11.66
C HIS A 9 4.77 7.82 -10.13
N TRP A 10 5.72 7.06 -9.59
CA TRP A 10 5.92 6.87 -8.16
C TRP A 10 7.33 7.28 -7.75
N GLU A 11 7.42 8.20 -6.80
CA GLU A 11 8.70 8.64 -6.23
C GLU A 11 8.86 8.12 -4.80
N TYR A 12 10.09 7.71 -4.47
CA TYR A 12 10.42 7.32 -3.10
C TYR A 12 10.14 8.47 -2.12
N ARG A 13 9.54 8.15 -0.97
CA ARG A 13 9.35 9.11 0.12
C ARG A 13 10.08 8.71 1.40
N ASP A 14 9.81 7.51 1.89
CA ASP A 14 10.33 7.05 3.17
C ASP A 14 10.26 5.52 3.28
N GLU A 15 10.92 4.95 4.29
CA GLU A 15 10.83 3.53 4.59
C GLU A 15 10.95 3.23 6.09
N GLY A 16 10.30 2.14 6.51
CA GLY A 16 10.47 1.54 7.82
C GLY A 16 11.05 0.13 7.72
N GLY A 17 11.09 -0.57 8.85
CA GLY A 17 11.57 -1.95 8.90
C GLY A 17 10.80 -2.91 7.98
N ALA A 18 9.47 -2.72 7.86
CA ALA A 18 8.60 -3.65 7.13
C ALA A 18 8.12 -3.14 5.76
N ASN A 19 8.21 -1.84 5.46
CA ASN A 19 7.57 -1.26 4.27
C ASN A 19 8.38 -0.13 3.65
N ILE A 20 8.22 0.05 2.34
CA ILE A 20 8.65 1.20 1.54
C ILE A 20 7.41 2.04 1.23
N VAL A 21 7.53 3.37 1.26
CA VAL A 21 6.46 4.30 0.92
C VAL A 21 6.86 5.14 -0.29
N MET A 22 6.00 5.12 -1.31
CA MET A 22 6.15 5.89 -2.54
C MET A 22 5.03 6.93 -2.63
N GLY A 23 5.33 8.15 -3.06
CA GLY A 23 4.34 9.19 -3.36
C GLY A 23 3.96 9.21 -4.83
N TYR A 24 2.68 9.41 -5.13
CA TYR A 24 2.24 9.56 -6.52
C TYR A 24 2.62 10.93 -7.09
N VAL A 25 3.25 10.94 -8.26
CA VAL A 25 3.66 12.15 -9.01
C VAL A 25 3.16 12.16 -10.46
N GLY A 26 2.37 11.16 -10.85
CA GLY A 26 1.85 11.05 -12.21
C GLY A 26 0.67 11.96 -12.54
N PRO A 27 0.15 11.87 -13.78
CA PRO A 27 -0.89 12.75 -14.29
C PRO A 27 -2.32 12.40 -13.84
N GLU A 28 -2.56 11.23 -13.23
CA GLU A 28 -3.90 10.78 -12.85
C GLU A 28 -4.41 11.55 -11.62
N ASN A 29 -5.44 12.38 -11.82
CA ASN A 29 -5.97 13.24 -10.76
C ASN A 29 -6.54 12.44 -9.57
N GLY A 30 -7.09 11.24 -9.81
CA GLY A 30 -7.63 10.39 -8.74
C GLY A 30 -6.60 9.90 -7.73
N LEU A 31 -5.31 9.93 -8.10
CA LEU A 31 -4.20 9.48 -7.27
C LEU A 31 -3.37 10.64 -6.70
N LYS A 32 -3.77 11.88 -7.00
CA LYS A 32 -3.11 13.06 -6.46
C LYS A 32 -3.12 13.00 -4.92
N CYS A 33 -1.95 13.25 -4.32
CA CYS A 33 -1.72 13.15 -2.87
C CYS A 33 -1.86 11.73 -2.27
N LYS A 34 -1.99 10.68 -3.08
CA LYS A 34 -1.95 9.30 -2.59
C LYS A 34 -0.52 8.80 -2.44
N VAL A 35 -0.36 7.80 -1.59
CA VAL A 35 0.89 7.08 -1.37
C VAL A 35 0.67 5.59 -1.61
N LEU A 36 1.68 4.92 -2.14
CA LEU A 36 1.74 3.47 -2.28
C LEU A 36 2.67 2.92 -1.20
N ARG A 37 2.15 2.00 -0.38
CA ARG A 37 2.91 1.31 0.66
C ARG A 37 3.20 -0.11 0.21
N ILE A 38 4.46 -0.44 0.05
CA ILE A 38 4.93 -1.74 -0.47
C ILE A 38 5.61 -2.50 0.66
N ARG A 39 5.18 -3.74 0.92
CA ARG A 39 5.82 -4.59 1.92
C ARG A 39 7.18 -5.08 1.40
N LYS A 40 8.21 -4.97 2.24
CA LYS A 40 9.53 -5.52 1.94
C LYS A 40 9.49 -7.04 2.00
N GLY A 41 10.07 -7.71 1.02
CA GLY A 41 10.27 -9.17 1.07
C GLY A 41 11.29 -9.53 2.15
N ASN A 42 11.04 -10.59 2.91
CA ASN A 42 11.98 -11.08 3.91
C ASN A 42 12.89 -12.13 3.24
N ILE A 43 14.20 -11.86 3.16
CA ILE A 43 15.15 -12.73 2.42
C ILE A 43 15.16 -14.17 2.95
N LYS A 44 14.73 -14.37 4.20
CA LYS A 44 14.76 -15.67 4.89
C LYS A 44 13.42 -16.43 4.91
N GLU A 45 12.33 -15.79 4.51
CA GLU A 45 10.98 -16.38 4.60
C GLU A 45 10.31 -16.31 3.24
N SER A 46 10.06 -17.48 2.64
CA SER A 46 9.30 -17.62 1.39
C SER A 46 7.80 -17.70 1.66
N SER A 47 7.27 -16.88 2.57
CA SER A 47 5.81 -16.81 2.79
C SER A 47 5.15 -16.02 1.66
N ASP A 48 3.91 -16.39 1.32
CA ASP A 48 3.08 -15.63 0.38
C ASP A 48 2.63 -14.32 1.05
N GLY A 49 3.39 -13.24 0.81
CA GLY A 49 3.15 -11.92 1.38
C GLY A 49 1.79 -11.30 1.03
N THR A 50 1.05 -11.87 0.07
CA THR A 50 -0.28 -11.40 -0.33
C THR A 50 -1.31 -11.59 0.80
N ASN A 51 -1.27 -12.72 1.50
CA ASN A 51 -2.20 -13.00 2.59
C ASN A 51 -1.92 -12.09 3.78
N GLU A 52 -0.65 -11.83 4.08
CA GLU A 52 -0.24 -10.94 5.17
C GLU A 52 -0.70 -9.49 4.95
N ILE A 53 -0.69 -9.00 3.70
CA ILE A 53 -1.21 -7.67 3.36
C ILE A 53 -2.73 -7.59 3.58
N LYS A 54 -3.47 -8.63 3.16
CA LYS A 54 -4.92 -8.71 3.39
C LYS A 54 -5.26 -8.76 4.88
N GLU A 55 -4.50 -9.53 5.67
CA GLU A 55 -4.68 -9.61 7.11
C GLU A 55 -4.42 -8.25 7.79
N ILE A 56 -3.36 -7.52 7.40
CA ILE A 56 -3.09 -6.17 7.91
C ILE A 56 -4.23 -5.21 7.58
N TYR A 57 -4.75 -5.26 6.35
CA TYR A 57 -5.88 -4.44 5.94
C TYR A 57 -7.12 -4.73 6.81
N MET A 58 -7.47 -6.01 6.95
CA MET A 58 -8.63 -6.43 7.74
C MET A 58 -8.46 -6.08 9.23
N TYR A 59 -7.26 -6.28 9.79
CA TYR A 59 -6.95 -5.92 11.16
C TYR A 59 -7.12 -4.41 11.39
N THR A 60 -6.57 -3.58 10.50
CA THR A 60 -6.66 -2.13 10.60
C THR A 60 -8.10 -1.66 10.50
N HIS A 61 -8.86 -2.17 9.52
CA HIS A 61 -10.24 -1.75 9.30
C HIS A 61 -11.20 -2.26 10.40
N ALA A 62 -11.10 -3.53 10.77
CA ALA A 62 -12.09 -4.17 11.65
C ALA A 62 -11.82 -4.00 13.15
N ILE A 63 -10.55 -3.81 13.53
CA ILE A 63 -10.11 -3.72 14.93
C ILE A 63 -9.62 -2.30 15.22
N VAL A 64 -8.54 -1.86 14.57
CA VAL A 64 -7.92 -0.56 14.89
C VAL A 64 -8.88 0.60 14.63
N GLY A 65 -9.56 0.61 13.48
CA GLY A 65 -10.51 1.65 13.13
C GLY A 65 -11.67 1.81 14.14
N LYS A 66 -11.99 0.78 14.92
CA LYS A 66 -13.02 0.85 15.98
C LYS A 66 -12.49 1.39 17.31
N LEU A 67 -11.18 1.41 17.50
CA LEU A 67 -10.54 1.90 18.73
C LEU A 67 -10.28 3.41 18.69
N PHE A 68 -10.30 4.01 17.51
CA PHE A 68 -10.06 5.44 17.30
C PHE A 68 -11.34 6.15 16.82
N PRO A 69 -11.45 7.46 17.07
CA PRO A 69 -12.46 8.30 16.44
C PRO A 69 -12.49 8.12 14.92
N GLU A 70 -13.69 8.22 14.35
CA GLU A 70 -13.90 8.12 12.90
C GLU A 70 -13.06 9.16 12.16
N GLY A 71 -12.44 8.75 11.05
CA GLY A 71 -11.61 9.60 10.20
C GLY A 71 -10.15 9.78 10.66
N LEU A 72 -9.75 9.23 11.80
CA LEU A 72 -8.34 9.27 12.24
C LEU A 72 -7.48 8.09 11.76
N VAL A 73 -8.11 7.02 11.28
CA VAL A 73 -7.44 5.82 10.79
C VAL A 73 -7.84 5.58 9.34
N ASP A 74 -6.86 5.58 8.45
CA ASP A 74 -7.01 5.19 7.05
C ASP A 74 -6.36 3.81 6.84
N ALA A 75 -7.17 2.81 6.50
CA ALA A 75 -6.68 1.47 6.17
C ALA A 75 -6.13 1.38 4.73
N GLY A 76 -6.35 2.42 3.93
CA GLY A 76 -6.02 2.47 2.51
C GLY A 76 -6.94 1.60 1.66
N GLU A 77 -6.52 1.37 0.42
CA GLU A 77 -7.15 0.43 -0.50
C GLU A 77 -6.11 -0.57 -0.98
N LEU A 78 -6.51 -1.84 -1.11
CA LEU A 78 -5.65 -2.87 -1.67
C LEU A 78 -5.66 -2.76 -3.19
N LEU A 79 -4.48 -2.54 -3.77
CA LEU A 79 -4.29 -2.48 -5.22
C LEU A 79 -3.59 -3.75 -5.72
N PRO A 80 -4.08 -4.38 -6.80
CA PRO A 80 -3.34 -5.43 -7.48
C PRO A 80 -2.13 -4.80 -8.18
N ILE A 81 -0.93 -5.35 -7.93
CA ILE A 81 0.29 -4.96 -8.63
C ILE A 81 0.65 -6.09 -9.58
N THR A 82 0.83 -5.76 -10.86
CA THR A 82 1.37 -6.69 -11.86
C THR A 82 2.87 -6.48 -11.97
N ALA A 83 3.62 -7.58 -11.96
CA ALA A 83 5.00 -7.57 -12.42
C ALA A 83 4.96 -7.82 -13.93
N GLU A 84 4.81 -6.77 -14.74
CA GLU A 84 5.16 -6.90 -16.16
C GLU A 84 6.70 -6.89 -16.24
N GLN A 85 7.23 -7.97 -16.82
CA GLN A 85 8.67 -8.27 -16.97
C GLN A 85 9.25 -7.53 -18.17
#